data_AF-M2LT83-F1
#
_entry.id   AF-M2LT83-F1
#
_cell.length_a   1.000
_cell.length_b   1.000
_cell.length_c   1.000
_cell.angle_alpha   90.00
_cell.angle_beta   90.00
_cell.angle_gamma   90.00
#
_symmetry.space_group_name_H-M   'P 1'
#
loop_
_entity.id
_entity.type
_entity.pdbx_description
1 polymer ?
#
loop_
_entity_poly.entity_id
_entity_poly.type
_entity_poly.pdbx_seq_one_letter_code
_entity_poly.pdbx_strand_id
1 'polypeptide(L)'
;MEQVTVIPRQRLEGLELLGGPTAPLKPPFPISLPLWLALLLKRQRRANISPPPWLQVDALMQILDFETDERTAEVFSPSPVLPRARSVAPLDDDPYLAHDSLELSAPFVKDESTARAQADALPYHWLELSYLLLAHAPDDFEDPDRVRKLLRDLREVRMSKLRKGFRVLNTGAGVKMNGVGGMEVAEVRGFVKGMVDGLR
;
A
#
# COMPACT_ATOMS: atom_id res chain seq x y z
N MET A 1 -9.29 0.25 6.13
CA MET A 1 -9.74 0.24 4.72
C MET A 1 -8.92 1.26 3.96
N GLU A 2 -8.34 0.86 2.83
CA GLU A 2 -7.54 1.73 1.96
C GLU A 2 -8.33 2.97 1.52
N GLN A 3 -7.70 4.13 1.64
CA GLN A 3 -8.25 5.43 1.26
C GLN A 3 -7.58 5.90 -0.02
N VAL A 4 -8.38 6.42 -0.95
CA VAL A 4 -7.88 7.02 -2.20
C VAL A 4 -8.43 8.42 -2.37
N THR A 5 -7.68 9.29 -3.05
CA THR A 5 -8.13 10.66 -3.34
C THR A 5 -9.00 10.66 -4.58
N VAL A 6 -10.18 11.26 -4.47
CA VAL A 6 -11.18 11.32 -5.53
C VAL A 6 -11.56 12.78 -5.77
N ILE A 7 -11.74 13.14 -7.04
CA ILE A 7 -12.26 14.43 -7.48
C ILE A 7 -13.69 14.21 -7.99
N PRO A 8 -14.73 14.61 -7.23
CA PRO A 8 -16.12 14.43 -7.64
C PRO A 8 -16.46 15.38 -8.79
N ARG A 9 -17.27 14.89 -9.75
CA ARG A 9 -17.81 15.68 -10.87
C ARG A 9 -19.21 16.22 -10.58
N GLN A 10 -19.90 15.68 -9.58
CA GLN A 10 -21.26 16.06 -9.20
C GLN A 10 -21.35 16.27 -7.68
N ARG A 11 -22.25 17.16 -7.26
CA ARG A 11 -22.56 17.35 -5.84
C ARG A 11 -23.36 16.16 -5.33
N LEU A 12 -22.81 15.43 -4.37
CA LEU A 12 -23.49 14.31 -3.72
C LEU A 12 -23.64 14.60 -2.24
N GLU A 13 -24.83 14.33 -1.71
CA GLU A 13 -25.06 14.41 -0.27
C GLU A 13 -24.40 13.22 0.43
N GLY A 14 -24.11 13.39 1.73
CA GLY A 14 -23.49 12.36 2.55
C GLY A 14 -24.35 11.11 2.66
N LEU A 15 -23.69 9.96 2.72
CA LEU A 15 -24.32 8.66 2.97
C LEU A 15 -24.10 8.25 4.42
N GLU A 16 -25.17 7.85 5.11
CA GLU A 16 -25.13 7.22 6.43
C GLU A 16 -24.74 5.74 6.28
N LEU A 17 -23.51 5.38 6.65
CA LEU A 17 -23.01 4.02 6.59
C LEU A 17 -22.82 3.46 8.01
N LEU A 18 -22.77 2.13 8.13
CA LEU A 18 -22.47 1.46 9.42
C LEU A 18 -21.10 1.87 9.99
N GLY A 19 -20.15 2.24 9.12
CA GLY A 19 -18.82 2.74 9.51
C GLY A 19 -18.77 4.24 9.80
N GLY A 20 -19.92 4.92 9.87
CA GLY A 20 -20.04 6.36 10.05
C GLY A 20 -20.50 7.10 8.79
N PRO A 21 -20.97 8.36 8.93
CA PRO A 21 -21.41 9.16 7.81
C PRO A 21 -20.24 9.55 6.90
N THR A 22 -20.48 9.52 5.59
CA THR A 22 -19.54 10.06 4.60
C THR A 22 -19.77 11.55 4.41
N ALA A 23 -18.70 12.33 4.27
CA ALA A 23 -18.80 13.75 4.02
C ALA A 23 -19.45 14.02 2.64
N PRO A 24 -20.25 15.10 2.50
CA PRO A 24 -20.87 15.45 1.24
C PRO A 24 -19.79 15.80 0.19
N LEU A 25 -19.93 15.27 -1.01
CA LEU A 25 -18.98 15.49 -2.10
C LEU A 25 -19.33 16.78 -2.84
N LYS A 26 -18.38 17.73 -2.86
CA LYS A 26 -18.54 19.02 -3.54
C LYS A 26 -17.49 19.17 -4.65
N PRO A 27 -17.88 19.17 -5.94
CA PRO A 27 -16.96 19.43 -7.04
C PRO A 27 -16.36 20.84 -6.96
N PRO A 28 -15.10 21.05 -7.38
CA PRO A 28 -14.09 20.07 -7.80
C PRO A 28 -13.13 19.68 -6.65
N PHE A 29 -13.54 19.80 -5.40
CA PHE A 29 -12.62 19.65 -4.26
C PHE A 29 -12.22 18.18 -4.04
N PRO A 30 -10.91 17.88 -3.92
CA PRO A 30 -10.44 16.53 -3.67
C PRO A 30 -10.83 16.06 -2.27
N ILE A 31 -11.22 14.79 -2.17
CA ILE A 31 -11.65 14.17 -0.92
C ILE A 31 -11.16 12.73 -0.86
N SER A 32 -10.75 12.30 0.34
CA SER A 32 -10.37 10.90 0.59
C SER A 32 -11.60 10.05 0.83
N LEU A 33 -11.77 9.00 0.03
CA LEU A 33 -12.86 8.03 0.15
C LEU A 33 -12.30 6.62 0.24
N PRO A 34 -13.03 5.68 0.87
CA PRO A 34 -12.70 4.27 0.78
C PRO A 34 -12.64 3.80 -0.68
N LEU A 35 -11.65 2.97 -1.02
CA LEU A 35 -11.40 2.49 -2.38
C LEU A 35 -12.67 1.93 -3.06
N TRP A 36 -13.46 1.13 -2.35
CA TRP A 36 -14.68 0.52 -2.91
C TRP A 36 -15.70 1.58 -3.36
N LEU A 37 -15.82 2.69 -2.62
CA LEU A 37 -16.74 3.78 -2.93
C LEU A 37 -16.21 4.60 -4.11
N ALA A 38 -14.89 4.85 -4.12
CA ALA A 38 -14.22 5.51 -5.23
C ALA A 38 -14.42 4.76 -6.56
N LEU A 39 -14.20 3.43 -6.56
CA LEU A 39 -14.40 2.58 -7.73
C LEU A 39 -15.87 2.55 -8.17
N LEU A 40 -16.82 2.52 -7.22
CA LEU A 40 -18.24 2.60 -7.54
C LEU A 40 -18.61 3.92 -8.23
N LEU A 41 -18.13 5.05 -7.70
CA LEU A 41 -18.38 6.38 -8.28
C LEU A 41 -17.70 6.55 -9.65
N LYS A 42 -16.50 5.99 -9.84
CA LYS A 42 -15.80 5.96 -11.12
C LYS A 42 -16.59 5.17 -12.16
N ARG A 43 -17.09 3.98 -11.81
CA ARG A 43 -17.95 3.16 -12.70
C ARG A 43 -19.23 3.90 -13.09
N GLN A 44 -19.78 4.73 -12.20
CA GLN A 44 -20.94 5.57 -12.47
C GLN A 44 -20.60 6.88 -13.22
N ARG A 45 -19.33 7.11 -13.57
CA ARG A 45 -18.82 8.35 -14.21
C ARG A 45 -19.06 9.63 -13.38
N ARG A 46 -19.17 9.49 -12.06
CA ARG A 46 -19.47 10.61 -11.13
C ARG A 46 -18.23 11.20 -10.48
N ALA A 47 -17.07 10.55 -10.61
CA ALA A 47 -15.82 11.04 -10.06
C ALA A 47 -14.60 10.53 -10.85
N ASN A 48 -13.50 11.25 -10.74
CA ASN A 48 -12.16 10.81 -11.18
C ASN A 48 -11.32 10.45 -9.96
N ILE A 49 -10.45 9.46 -10.09
CA ILE A 49 -9.53 9.07 -9.03
C ILE A 49 -8.19 9.74 -9.32
N SER A 50 -7.60 10.39 -8.32
CA SER A 50 -6.25 10.91 -8.42
C SER A 50 -5.29 9.76 -8.11
N PRO A 51 -4.42 9.34 -9.05
CA PRO A 51 -3.48 8.26 -8.76
C PRO A 51 -2.53 8.66 -7.62
N PRO A 52 -2.18 7.73 -6.70
CA PRO A 52 -1.21 7.99 -5.65
C PRO A 52 0.17 8.35 -6.24
N PRO A 53 0.96 9.24 -5.61
CA PRO A 53 2.29 9.61 -6.09
C PRO A 53 3.25 8.45 -6.37
N TRP A 54 3.25 7.39 -5.55
CA TRP A 54 4.09 6.20 -5.79
C TRP A 54 3.68 5.39 -7.02
N LEU A 55 2.44 5.57 -7.52
CA LEU A 55 1.89 4.88 -8.69
C LEU A 55 2.04 5.74 -9.97
N GLN A 56 2.95 6.70 -9.97
CA GLN A 56 3.32 7.47 -11.15
C GLN A 56 4.54 6.86 -11.86
N VAL A 57 4.70 7.16 -13.14
CA VAL A 57 5.79 6.61 -13.96
C VAL A 57 7.16 6.93 -13.36
N ASP A 58 7.38 8.19 -12.99
CA ASP A 58 8.66 8.66 -12.45
C ASP A 58 9.01 7.99 -11.12
N ALA A 59 8.02 7.86 -10.23
CA ALA A 59 8.17 7.23 -8.93
C ALA A 59 8.48 5.72 -9.07
N LEU A 60 7.73 5.01 -9.91
CA LEU A 60 7.96 3.58 -10.15
C LEU A 60 9.32 3.32 -10.80
N MET A 61 9.80 4.21 -11.67
CA MET A 61 11.15 4.11 -12.22
C MET A 61 12.21 4.25 -11.12
N GLN A 62 12.09 5.26 -10.26
CA GLN A 62 13.02 5.45 -9.15
C GLN A 62 13.04 4.26 -8.19
N ILE A 63 11.86 3.71 -7.87
CA ILE A 63 11.74 2.53 -7.01
C ILE A 63 12.37 1.30 -7.71
N LEU A 64 12.13 1.12 -9.01
CA LEU A 64 12.71 0.01 -9.76
C LEU A 64 14.23 0.10 -9.81
N ASP A 65 14.78 1.29 -10.07
CA ASP A 65 16.23 1.54 -10.08
C ASP A 65 16.82 1.17 -8.71
N PHE A 66 16.21 1.64 -7.61
CA PHE A 66 16.60 1.29 -6.24
C PHE A 66 16.57 -0.23 -5.98
N GLU A 67 15.58 -0.94 -6.51
CA GLU A 67 15.45 -2.38 -6.31
C GLU A 67 16.48 -3.19 -7.11
N THR A 68 16.91 -2.66 -8.26
CA THR A 68 17.93 -3.28 -9.15
C THR A 68 19.36 -2.92 -8.78
N ASP A 69 19.58 -1.85 -8.05
CA ASP A 69 20.91 -1.40 -7.63
C ASP A 69 21.63 -2.46 -6.77
N GLU A 70 22.89 -2.73 -7.10
CA GLU A 70 23.70 -3.74 -6.39
C GLU A 70 23.96 -3.35 -4.92
N ARG A 71 24.03 -2.04 -4.64
CA ARG A 71 24.27 -1.49 -3.29
C ARG A 71 23.12 -1.78 -2.33
N THR A 72 21.90 -1.93 -2.86
CA THR A 72 20.64 -2.09 -2.13
C THR A 72 20.05 -3.48 -2.35
N ALA A 73 20.83 -4.42 -2.90
CA ALA A 73 20.37 -5.76 -3.25
C ALA A 73 19.77 -6.55 -2.06
N GLU A 74 20.23 -6.30 -0.84
CA GLU A 74 19.79 -6.99 0.39
C GLU A 74 18.56 -6.34 1.05
N VAL A 75 18.12 -5.17 0.58
CA VAL A 75 17.04 -4.39 1.20
C VAL A 75 15.94 -4.11 0.16
N PHE A 76 14.69 -4.17 0.60
CA PHE A 76 13.54 -3.76 -0.21
C PHE A 76 13.37 -2.23 -0.16
N SER A 77 12.68 -1.67 -1.16
CA SER A 77 12.25 -0.28 -1.13
C SER A 77 11.51 0.04 0.18
N PRO A 78 11.64 1.26 0.70
CA PRO A 78 11.10 1.60 2.00
C PRO A 78 9.56 1.48 2.03
N SER A 79 9.05 1.11 3.20
CA SER A 79 7.62 1.22 3.54
C SER A 79 7.28 2.67 3.88
N PRO A 80 6.02 3.11 3.75
CA PRO A 80 5.59 4.43 4.19
C PRO A 80 5.99 4.74 5.63
N VAL A 81 6.35 5.99 5.88
CA VAL A 81 6.80 6.47 7.18
C VAL A 81 5.67 6.34 8.19
N LEU A 82 5.94 5.56 9.23
CA LEU A 82 5.00 5.38 10.32
C LEU A 82 4.85 6.68 11.13
N PRO A 83 3.63 7.02 11.56
CA PRO A 83 3.43 8.14 12.46
C PRO A 83 4.19 7.90 13.77
N ARG A 84 4.71 8.97 14.36
CA ARG A 84 5.37 8.90 15.67
C ARG A 84 4.43 8.24 16.69
N ALA A 85 4.93 7.23 17.39
CA ALA A 85 4.21 6.60 18.50
C ALA A 85 3.77 7.68 19.48
N ARG A 86 2.45 7.70 19.77
CA ARG A 86 1.84 8.65 20.70
C ARG A 86 1.72 8.09 22.12
N SER A 87 2.19 6.87 22.35
CA SER A 87 2.22 6.23 23.65
C SER A 87 3.18 6.98 24.59
N VAL A 88 2.62 7.91 25.37
CA VAL A 88 3.23 8.32 26.64
C VAL A 88 2.68 7.34 27.66
N ALA A 89 3.28 6.17 27.80
CA ALA A 89 2.96 5.31 28.94
C ALA A 89 3.88 5.75 30.10
N PRO A 90 3.36 6.42 31.15
CA PRO A 90 3.97 6.25 32.45
C PRO A 90 3.83 4.77 32.79
N LEU A 91 4.93 4.12 33.15
CA LEU A 91 4.88 2.82 33.81
C LEU A 91 3.89 2.95 34.99
N ASP A 92 2.75 2.23 34.94
CA ASP A 92 2.16 1.54 36.09
C ASP A 92 0.78 0.88 35.87
N ASP A 93 0.08 1.01 34.72
CA ASP A 93 -1.17 0.26 34.50
C ASP A 93 -1.34 -0.23 33.05
N ASP A 94 -1.95 -1.41 32.91
CA ASP A 94 -1.95 -2.32 31.76
C ASP A 94 -1.94 -1.67 30.34
N PRO A 95 -0.87 -1.89 29.55
CA PRO A 95 -0.68 -1.25 28.24
C PRO A 95 -1.72 -1.66 27.18
N TYR A 96 -2.50 -2.72 27.42
CA TYR A 96 -3.52 -3.22 26.49
C TYR A 96 -4.90 -2.54 26.61
N LEU A 97 -5.15 -1.76 27.68
CA LEU A 97 -6.46 -1.15 27.94
C LEU A 97 -6.54 0.35 27.60
N ALA A 98 -5.42 1.00 27.31
CA ALA A 98 -5.41 2.41 26.91
C ALA A 98 -5.83 2.56 25.44
N HIS A 99 -7.08 2.94 25.17
CA HIS A 99 -7.57 3.18 23.80
C HIS A 99 -6.88 4.35 23.07
N ASP A 100 -6.09 5.18 23.77
CA ASP A 100 -5.33 6.30 23.20
C ASP A 100 -3.93 5.93 22.69
N SER A 101 -3.45 4.70 22.93
CA SER A 101 -2.14 4.21 22.48
C SER A 101 -2.21 3.45 21.14
N LEU A 102 -3.03 3.89 20.20
CA LEU A 102 -3.10 3.27 18.87
C LEU A 102 -1.81 3.53 18.07
N GLU A 103 -0.84 2.62 18.18
CA GLU A 103 0.31 2.54 17.30
C GLU A 103 -0.15 2.02 15.93
N LEU A 104 -0.31 2.94 14.98
CA LEU A 104 -0.68 2.60 13.61
C LEU A 104 0.53 1.98 12.90
N SER A 105 0.39 0.72 12.51
CA SER A 105 1.34 0.00 11.66
C SER A 105 0.69 -0.31 10.32
N ALA A 106 1.51 -0.65 9.32
CA ALA A 106 1.01 -1.18 8.05
C ALA A 106 0.16 -2.44 8.32
N PRO A 107 -1.04 -2.60 7.73
CA PRO A 107 -1.64 -1.82 6.64
C PRO A 107 -2.62 -0.71 7.07
N PHE A 108 -2.61 -0.30 8.34
CA PHE A 108 -3.62 0.61 8.91
C PHE A 108 -3.16 2.06 8.98
N VAL A 109 -2.03 2.39 8.36
CA VAL A 109 -1.53 3.76 8.26
C VAL A 109 -2.46 4.58 7.36
N LYS A 110 -2.71 5.82 7.75
CA LYS A 110 -3.55 6.75 6.98
C LYS A 110 -2.74 7.32 5.82
N ASP A 111 -3.41 7.63 4.72
CA ASP A 111 -2.86 8.39 3.59
C ASP A 111 -1.73 7.71 2.78
N GLU A 112 -1.52 6.40 2.91
CA GLU A 112 -0.54 5.65 2.09
C GLU A 112 -0.91 5.56 0.60
N SER A 113 -2.20 5.68 0.31
CA SER A 113 -2.77 5.46 -1.03
C SER A 113 -3.57 6.68 -1.52
N THR A 114 -3.33 7.84 -0.91
CA THR A 114 -3.97 9.11 -1.27
C THR A 114 -2.98 10.01 -2.03
N ALA A 115 -3.44 11.19 -2.46
CA ALA A 115 -2.58 12.19 -3.11
C ALA A 115 -1.44 12.72 -2.21
N ARG A 116 -1.47 12.40 -0.91
CA ARG A 116 -0.42 12.77 0.07
C ARG A 116 0.57 11.64 0.35
N ALA A 117 0.44 10.51 -0.35
CA ALA A 117 1.35 9.39 -0.17
C ALA A 117 2.78 9.78 -0.57
N GLN A 118 3.75 9.11 0.05
CA GLN A 118 5.15 9.24 -0.32
C GLN A 118 5.37 8.61 -1.70
N ALA A 119 6.16 9.25 -2.55
CA ALA A 119 6.43 8.78 -3.91
C ALA A 119 7.48 7.66 -3.94
N ASP A 120 8.40 7.66 -2.97
CA ASP A 120 9.54 6.75 -2.86
C ASP A 120 9.26 5.48 -2.03
N ALA A 121 8.03 5.33 -1.52
CA ALA A 121 7.65 4.24 -0.63
C ALA A 121 6.46 3.43 -1.15
N LEU A 122 6.52 2.11 -1.01
CA LEU A 122 5.46 1.19 -1.44
C LEU A 122 4.56 0.80 -0.26
N PRO A 123 3.23 1.09 -0.32
CA PRO A 123 2.28 0.64 0.69
C PRO A 123 2.14 -0.88 0.77
N TYR A 124 1.58 -1.39 1.87
CA TYR A 124 1.46 -2.84 2.08
C TYR A 124 0.62 -3.55 1.00
N HIS A 125 -0.41 -2.90 0.46
CA HIS A 125 -1.29 -3.44 -0.58
C HIS A 125 -1.03 -2.85 -1.98
N TRP A 126 0.22 -2.47 -2.29
CA TRP A 126 0.54 -1.76 -3.52
C TRP A 126 0.14 -2.54 -4.79
N LEU A 127 0.26 -3.88 -4.80
CA LEU A 127 -0.10 -4.71 -5.96
C LEU A 127 -1.61 -4.72 -6.23
N GLU A 128 -2.40 -4.91 -5.19
CA GLU A 128 -3.87 -4.95 -5.27
C GLU A 128 -4.43 -3.60 -5.69
N LEU A 129 -3.92 -2.51 -5.09
CA LEU A 129 -4.31 -1.15 -5.42
C LEU A 129 -3.97 -0.81 -6.86
N SER A 130 -2.75 -1.11 -7.28
CA SER A 130 -2.31 -0.87 -8.66
C SER A 130 -3.20 -1.59 -9.65
N TYR A 131 -3.49 -2.87 -9.40
CA TYR A 131 -4.35 -3.67 -10.26
C TYR A 131 -5.78 -3.09 -10.36
N LEU A 132 -6.40 -2.79 -9.22
CA LEU A 132 -7.78 -2.27 -9.20
C LEU A 132 -7.90 -0.90 -9.86
N LEU A 133 -6.95 0.00 -9.61
CA LEU A 133 -6.96 1.34 -10.22
C LEU A 133 -6.72 1.27 -11.73
N LEU A 134 -5.74 0.49 -12.20
CA LEU A 134 -5.45 0.37 -13.64
C LEU A 134 -6.53 -0.41 -14.40
N ALA A 135 -7.31 -1.25 -13.73
CA ALA A 135 -8.42 -1.99 -14.33
C ALA A 135 -9.67 -1.11 -14.51
N HIS A 136 -9.96 -0.23 -13.54
CA HIS A 136 -11.23 0.52 -13.49
C HIS A 136 -11.10 2.02 -13.77
N ALA A 137 -9.91 2.58 -13.66
CA ALA A 137 -9.62 3.99 -13.85
C ALA A 137 -8.34 4.25 -14.71
N PRO A 138 -8.13 3.53 -15.84
CA PRO A 138 -6.93 3.74 -16.66
C PRO A 138 -6.86 5.13 -17.29
N ASP A 139 -8.00 5.81 -17.45
CA ASP A 139 -8.13 7.16 -18.00
C ASP A 139 -7.69 8.27 -17.05
N ASP A 140 -7.47 7.96 -15.77
CA ASP A 140 -6.94 8.90 -14.78
C ASP A 140 -5.38 8.88 -14.70
N PHE A 141 -4.72 8.04 -15.51
CA PHE A 141 -3.27 7.94 -15.59
C PHE A 141 -2.75 8.59 -16.89
N GLU A 142 -1.55 9.15 -16.85
CA GLU A 142 -0.89 9.70 -18.03
C GLU A 142 -0.52 8.61 -19.04
N ASP A 143 0.18 7.55 -18.58
CA ASP A 143 0.55 6.38 -19.39
C ASP A 143 0.27 5.07 -18.65
N PRO A 144 -0.96 4.52 -18.74
CA PRO A 144 -1.35 3.33 -18.00
C PRO A 144 -0.59 2.07 -18.46
N ASP A 145 -0.16 1.99 -19.72
CA ASP A 145 0.56 0.83 -20.24
C ASP A 145 2.00 0.78 -19.75
N ARG A 146 2.65 1.94 -19.67
CA ARG A 146 3.96 2.07 -19.05
C ARG A 146 3.91 1.74 -17.56
N VAL A 147 2.92 2.24 -16.83
CA VAL A 147 2.72 1.89 -15.40
C VAL A 147 2.56 0.38 -15.24
N ARG A 148 1.71 -0.27 -16.05
CA ARG A 148 1.53 -1.74 -16.01
C ARG A 148 2.83 -2.50 -16.26
N LYS A 149 3.68 -2.01 -17.18
CA LYS A 149 4.98 -2.63 -17.45
C LYS A 149 5.89 -2.50 -16.23
N LEU A 150 6.07 -1.29 -15.70
CA LEU A 150 6.93 -1.04 -14.54
C LEU A 150 6.51 -1.85 -13.32
N LEU A 151 5.21 -1.97 -13.04
CA LEU A 151 4.71 -2.79 -11.93
C LEU A 151 5.02 -4.28 -12.09
N ARG A 152 4.95 -4.82 -13.32
CA ARG A 152 5.33 -6.22 -13.59
C ARG A 152 6.82 -6.43 -13.36
N ASP A 153 7.65 -5.54 -13.90
CA ASP A 153 9.11 -5.59 -13.75
C ASP A 153 9.49 -5.50 -12.26
N LEU A 154 8.89 -4.56 -11.53
CA LEU A 154 9.08 -4.38 -10.09
C LEU A 154 8.66 -5.61 -9.27
N ARG A 155 7.48 -6.19 -9.56
CA ARG A 155 7.03 -7.43 -8.93
C ARG A 155 8.02 -8.57 -9.18
N GLU A 156 8.52 -8.71 -10.40
CA GLU A 156 9.48 -9.77 -10.74
C GLU A 156 10.78 -9.63 -9.96
N VAL A 157 11.36 -8.43 -9.93
CA VAL A 157 12.60 -8.12 -9.18
C VAL A 157 12.41 -8.42 -7.69
N ARG A 158 11.32 -7.92 -7.09
CA ARG A 158 11.06 -8.10 -5.66
C ARG A 158 10.76 -9.54 -5.29
N MET A 159 9.99 -10.27 -6.10
CA MET A 159 9.74 -11.70 -5.89
C MET A 159 11.00 -12.56 -6.07
N SER A 160 11.93 -12.14 -6.94
CA SER A 160 13.25 -12.77 -7.07
C SER A 160 14.10 -12.53 -5.81
N LYS A 161 14.15 -11.28 -5.33
CA LYS A 161 14.84 -10.88 -4.10
C LYS A 161 14.30 -11.62 -2.88
N LEU A 162 12.98 -11.69 -2.72
CA LEU A 162 12.31 -12.39 -1.63
C LEU A 162 12.65 -13.89 -1.61
N ARG A 163 12.60 -14.56 -2.78
CA ARG A 163 12.98 -15.97 -2.89
C ARG A 163 14.44 -16.23 -2.57
N LYS A 164 15.35 -15.32 -2.95
CA LYS A 164 16.78 -15.41 -2.58
C LYS A 164 16.96 -15.25 -1.06
N GLY A 165 16.30 -14.26 -0.46
CA GLY A 165 16.36 -14.01 0.99
C GLY A 165 15.91 -15.21 1.82
N PHE A 166 14.86 -15.91 1.39
CA PHE A 166 14.37 -17.10 2.10
C PHE A 166 15.27 -18.33 1.97
N ARG A 167 16.10 -18.45 0.93
CA ARG A 167 17.04 -19.59 0.80
C ARG A 167 18.13 -19.61 1.87
N VAL A 168 18.39 -18.47 2.51
CA VAL A 168 19.41 -18.32 3.56
C VAL A 168 18.86 -18.67 4.96
N LEU A 169 17.58 -19.08 5.06
CA LEU A 169 16.98 -19.51 6.32
C LEU A 169 17.62 -20.81 6.84
N ASN A 170 18.28 -20.71 7.99
CA ASN A 170 18.76 -21.85 8.78
C ASN A 170 17.87 -22.06 10.03
N THR A 171 17.99 -23.22 10.67
CA THR A 171 17.31 -23.54 11.94
C THR A 171 17.57 -22.46 12.99
N GLY A 172 16.55 -21.68 13.35
CA GLY A 172 16.63 -20.62 14.36
C GLY A 172 16.97 -19.21 13.84
N ALA A 173 17.15 -19.02 12.52
CA ALA A 173 17.36 -17.70 11.93
C ALA A 173 16.02 -17.03 11.55
N GLY A 174 15.89 -15.73 11.84
CA GLY A 174 14.76 -14.91 11.37
C GLY A 174 15.11 -14.15 10.09
N VAL A 175 14.11 -13.87 9.26
CA VAL A 175 14.25 -13.01 8.06
C VAL A 175 13.58 -11.67 8.32
N LYS A 176 14.28 -10.58 8.01
CA LYS A 176 13.74 -9.23 8.06
C LYS A 176 12.78 -9.04 6.88
N MET A 177 11.52 -8.69 7.17
CA MET A 177 10.46 -8.51 6.16
C MET A 177 10.02 -7.03 6.04
N ASN A 178 10.95 -6.10 6.24
CA ASN A 178 10.63 -4.68 6.12
C ASN A 178 10.36 -4.31 4.66
N GLY A 179 9.27 -3.58 4.43
CA GLY A 179 8.89 -3.13 3.08
C GLY A 179 8.30 -4.21 2.18
N VAL A 180 8.04 -5.43 2.68
CA VAL A 180 7.38 -6.49 1.89
C VAL A 180 5.86 -6.30 1.94
N GLY A 181 5.21 -6.35 0.77
CA GLY A 181 3.76 -6.20 0.63
C GLY A 181 2.98 -7.47 0.98
N GLY A 182 1.69 -7.31 1.27
CA GLY A 182 0.80 -8.40 1.66
C GLY A 182 0.68 -9.50 0.60
N MET A 183 0.51 -9.12 -0.67
CA MET A 183 0.44 -10.07 -1.78
C MET A 183 1.74 -10.86 -1.97
N GLU A 184 2.89 -10.22 -1.76
CA GLU A 184 4.20 -10.86 -1.88
C GLU A 184 4.38 -11.94 -0.80
N VAL A 185 3.98 -11.63 0.44
CA VAL A 185 3.95 -12.60 1.55
C VAL A 185 2.99 -13.75 1.24
N ALA A 186 1.79 -13.44 0.74
CA ALA A 186 0.77 -14.44 0.42
C ALA A 186 1.26 -15.43 -0.65
N GLU A 187 1.97 -14.94 -1.67
CA GLU A 187 2.49 -15.77 -2.77
C GLU A 187 3.60 -16.72 -2.30
N VAL A 188 4.47 -16.28 -1.39
CA VAL A 188 5.62 -17.08 -0.93
C VAL A 188 5.32 -17.94 0.30
N ARG A 189 4.16 -17.74 0.95
CA ARG A 189 3.70 -18.51 2.11
C ARG A 189 3.82 -20.03 1.94
N GLY A 190 3.39 -20.56 0.79
CA GLY A 190 3.43 -22.01 0.53
C GLY A 190 4.85 -22.56 0.46
N PHE A 191 5.74 -21.83 -0.20
CA PHE A 191 7.16 -22.18 -0.32
C PHE A 191 7.88 -22.15 1.04
N VAL A 192 7.68 -21.07 1.80
CA VAL A 192 8.32 -20.90 3.12
C VAL A 192 7.83 -21.97 4.09
N LYS A 193 6.53 -22.30 4.09
CA LYS A 193 6.01 -23.37 4.92
C LYS A 193 6.74 -24.69 4.65
N GLY A 194 6.90 -25.07 3.38
CA GLY A 194 7.62 -26.28 3.00
C GLY A 194 9.08 -26.30 3.45
N MET A 195 9.77 -25.15 3.38
CA MET A 195 11.14 -25.04 3.89
C MET A 195 11.21 -25.21 5.41
N VAL A 196 10.32 -24.52 6.15
CA VAL A 196 10.30 -24.57 7.62
C VAL A 196 9.94 -25.97 8.11
N ASP A 197 8.98 -26.64 7.47
CA ASP A 197 8.62 -28.02 7.80
C ASP A 197 9.80 -28.98 7.55
N GLY A 198 10.65 -28.72 6.54
CA GLY A 198 11.86 -29.51 6.26
C GLY A 198 13.05 -29.22 7.18
N LEU A 199 13.01 -28.13 7.96
CA LEU A 199 14.01 -27.77 8.97
C LEU A 199 13.70 -28.34 10.37
N ARG A 200 12.50 -28.93 10.55
CA ARG A 200 12.03 -29.51 11.82
C ARG A 200 12.32 -31.01 11.89
#